data_AF-A0A953PV02-F1
#
_entry.id   AF-A0A953PV02-F1
#
_cell.length_a   1.000
_cell.length_b   1.000
_cell.length_c   1.000
_cell.angle_alpha   90.00
_cell.angle_beta   90.00
_cell.angle_gamma   90.00
#
_symmetry.space_group_name_H-M   'P 1'
#
loop_
_entity.id
_entity.type
_entity.pdbx_description
1 polymer ?
#
loop_
_entity_poly.entity_id
_entity_poly.type
_entity_poly.pdbx_seq_one_letter_code
_entity_poly.pdbx_strand_id
1 'polypeptide(L)'
;MVIWIRRAFGWWTIGPAVATLVALVAIALRFSAPPAGEIALTSLGGLALLLVVKLAVRTIVSPEAFGREERMFTFVMLLTIGMGWYATRQWIFERQFDRLVTEQQTQLKLGVVELSGHILNFLEARRREAPPPPQPATWDRDELAILRFDADTGRRFDARFGAQVLTARNLLAMRGLIDRDLDRFYRHPGDAFHIRIVATRLRALGDRVP
;
A
#
# COMPACT_ATOMS: atom_id res chain seq x y z
N MET A 1 -18.29 -33.16 -42.56
CA MET A 1 -18.29 -32.22 -41.42
C MET A 1 -17.46 -32.73 -40.22
N VAL A 2 -17.59 -34.00 -39.82
CA VAL A 2 -16.88 -34.61 -38.66
C VAL A 2 -15.33 -34.59 -38.75
N ILE A 3 -14.75 -34.75 -39.95
CA ILE A 3 -13.27 -34.77 -40.15
C ILE A 3 -12.66 -33.39 -39.88
N TRP A 4 -13.33 -32.30 -40.24
CA TRP A 4 -12.87 -30.93 -40.01
C TRP A 4 -12.89 -30.57 -38.51
N ILE A 5 -13.90 -31.05 -37.77
CA ILE A 5 -14.01 -30.87 -36.32
C ILE A 5 -12.88 -31.61 -35.58
N ARG A 6 -12.56 -32.86 -35.98
CA ARG A 6 -11.44 -33.62 -35.40
C ARG A 6 -10.09 -32.94 -35.62
N ARG A 7 -9.84 -32.35 -36.79
CA ARG A 7 -8.58 -31.66 -37.11
C ARG A 7 -8.44 -30.33 -36.36
N ALA A 8 -9.52 -29.57 -36.21
CA ALA A 8 -9.55 -28.31 -35.48
C ALA A 8 -9.32 -28.46 -33.96
N PHE A 9 -9.61 -29.64 -33.40
CA PHE A 9 -9.44 -29.91 -31.98
C PHE A 9 -8.21 -30.76 -31.66
N GLY A 10 -7.42 -31.22 -32.63
CA GLY A 10 -6.25 -32.09 -32.45
C GLY A 10 -5.18 -31.53 -31.51
N TRP A 11 -4.32 -32.42 -30.99
CA TRP A 11 -3.25 -32.11 -30.02
C TRP A 11 -2.36 -30.94 -30.45
N TRP A 12 -2.16 -30.81 -31.76
CA TRP A 12 -1.47 -29.71 -32.44
C TRP A 12 -2.05 -28.32 -32.17
N THR A 13 -3.30 -28.19 -31.70
CA THR A 13 -3.92 -26.89 -31.36
C THR A 13 -3.90 -26.59 -29.86
N ILE A 14 -3.74 -27.60 -29.01
CA ILE A 14 -3.71 -27.45 -27.55
C ILE A 14 -2.29 -27.11 -27.10
N GLY A 15 -1.27 -27.78 -27.67
CA GLY A 15 0.14 -27.55 -27.36
C GLY A 15 0.57 -26.08 -27.51
N PRO A 16 0.30 -25.41 -28.66
CA PRO A 16 0.64 -24.00 -28.83
C PRO A 16 -0.10 -23.08 -27.87
N ALA A 17 -1.37 -23.37 -27.54
CA ALA A 17 -2.14 -22.56 -26.60
C ALA A 17 -1.53 -22.63 -25.19
N VAL A 18 -1.16 -23.84 -24.73
CA VAL A 18 -0.48 -24.03 -23.44
C VAL A 18 0.90 -23.37 -23.45
N ALA A 19 1.69 -23.55 -24.51
CA ALA A 19 3.01 -22.93 -24.65
C ALA A 19 2.94 -21.40 -24.64
N THR A 20 1.94 -20.81 -25.31
CA THR A 20 1.73 -19.36 -25.32
C THR A 20 1.33 -18.86 -23.93
N LEU A 21 0.50 -19.62 -23.20
CA LEU A 21 0.08 -19.27 -21.84
C LEU A 21 1.27 -19.32 -20.87
N VAL A 22 2.12 -20.34 -20.98
CA VAL A 22 3.39 -20.43 -20.22
C VAL A 22 4.33 -19.29 -20.57
N ALA A 23 4.48 -18.95 -21.85
CA ALA A 23 5.32 -17.83 -22.29
C ALA A 23 4.81 -16.48 -21.75
N LEU A 24 3.49 -16.26 -21.76
CA LEU A 24 2.88 -15.06 -21.19
C LEU A 24 3.07 -14.98 -19.68
N VAL A 25 2.95 -16.09 -18.96
CA VAL A 25 3.26 -16.15 -17.52
C VAL A 25 4.75 -15.85 -17.28
N ALA A 26 5.65 -16.43 -18.06
CA ALA A 26 7.09 -16.16 -17.94
C ALA A 26 7.46 -14.70 -18.23
N ILE A 27 6.81 -14.09 -19.24
CA ILE A 27 6.95 -12.67 -19.56
C ILE A 27 6.39 -11.82 -18.42
N ALA A 28 5.21 -12.15 -17.89
CA ALA A 28 4.59 -11.43 -16.77
C ALA A 28 5.43 -11.52 -15.48
N LEU A 29 6.06 -12.66 -15.22
CA LEU A 29 7.00 -12.81 -14.10
C LEU A 29 8.28 -12.00 -14.28
N ARG A 30 8.71 -11.79 -15.54
CA ARG A 30 9.94 -11.05 -15.87
C ARG A 30 9.75 -9.54 -15.89
N PHE A 31 8.60 -9.08 -16.38
CA PHE A 31 8.24 -7.67 -16.41
C PHE A 31 7.36 -7.39 -15.19
N SER A 32 8.01 -7.03 -14.07
CA SER A 32 7.40 -6.68 -12.77
C SER A 32 6.42 -5.49 -12.80
N ALA A 33 5.93 -5.08 -13.97
CA ALA A 33 4.92 -4.06 -14.11
C ALA A 33 3.57 -4.64 -13.68
N PRO A 34 2.92 -4.10 -12.63
CA PRO A 34 1.65 -4.61 -12.17
C PRO A 34 0.61 -4.39 -13.28
N PRO A 35 -0.02 -5.44 -13.82
CA PRO A 35 -1.16 -5.24 -14.68
C PRO A 35 -2.28 -4.60 -13.84
N ALA A 36 -3.15 -3.80 -14.47
CA ALA A 36 -4.41 -3.41 -13.85
C ALA A 36 -5.12 -4.69 -13.39
N GLY A 37 -5.10 -4.98 -12.08
CA GLY A 37 -5.41 -6.32 -11.58
C GLY A 37 -6.81 -6.80 -11.95
N GLU A 38 -7.75 -5.87 -12.10
CA GLU A 38 -9.10 -6.14 -12.60
C GLU A 38 -9.11 -6.63 -14.07
N ILE A 39 -8.31 -6.00 -14.94
CA ILE A 39 -8.18 -6.40 -16.35
C ILE A 39 -7.44 -7.73 -16.45
N ALA A 40 -6.42 -7.96 -15.62
CA ALA A 40 -5.71 -9.23 -15.57
C ALA A 40 -6.62 -10.38 -15.11
N LEU A 41 -7.39 -10.18 -14.03
CA LEU A 41 -8.33 -11.18 -13.52
C LEU A 41 -9.42 -11.52 -14.53
N THR A 42 -10.04 -10.52 -15.16
CA THR A 42 -11.11 -10.74 -16.15
C THR A 42 -10.58 -11.45 -17.40
N SER A 43 -9.43 -11.05 -17.93
CA SER A 43 -8.83 -11.68 -19.11
C SER A 43 -8.32 -13.10 -18.85
N LEU A 44 -7.60 -13.33 -17.74
CA LEU A 44 -7.14 -14.66 -17.35
C LEU A 44 -8.32 -15.59 -17.01
N GLY A 45 -9.36 -15.06 -16.37
CA GLY A 45 -10.57 -15.83 -16.05
C GLY A 45 -11.32 -16.24 -17.30
N GLY A 46 -11.43 -15.33 -18.27
CA GLY A 46 -11.98 -15.62 -19.59
C GLY A 46 -11.16 -16.69 -20.32
N LEU A 47 -9.83 -16.61 -20.32
CA LEU A 47 -8.96 -17.61 -20.92
C LEU A 47 -9.09 -18.99 -20.26
N ALA A 48 -9.08 -19.05 -18.93
CA ALA A 48 -9.26 -20.30 -18.19
C ALA A 48 -10.63 -20.93 -18.49
N LEU A 49 -11.69 -20.12 -18.52
CA LEU A 49 -13.03 -20.57 -18.87
C LEU A 49 -13.09 -21.11 -20.30
N LEU A 50 -12.52 -20.39 -21.27
CA LEU A 50 -12.47 -20.83 -22.67
C LEU A 50 -11.73 -22.15 -22.83
N LEU A 51 -10.63 -22.36 -22.10
CA LEU A 51 -9.88 -23.62 -22.12
C LEU A 51 -10.69 -24.78 -21.52
N VAL A 52 -11.36 -24.54 -20.39
CA VAL A 52 -12.25 -25.54 -19.76
C VAL A 52 -13.41 -25.91 -20.69
N VAL A 53 -14.07 -24.92 -21.29
CA VAL A 53 -15.16 -25.14 -22.26
C VAL A 53 -14.65 -25.91 -23.48
N LYS A 54 -13.47 -25.56 -24.01
CA LYS A 54 -12.86 -26.26 -25.15
C LYS A 54 -12.58 -27.73 -24.82
N LEU A 55 -12.05 -28.03 -23.63
CA LEU A 55 -11.83 -29.39 -23.15
C LEU A 55 -13.15 -30.15 -22.99
N ALA A 56 -14.17 -29.54 -22.38
CA ALA A 56 -15.49 -30.15 -22.21
C ALA A 56 -16.16 -30.48 -23.55
N VAL A 57 -16.19 -29.53 -24.49
CA VAL A 57 -16.74 -29.76 -25.85
C VAL A 57 -16.01 -30.91 -26.54
N ARG A 58 -14.68 -30.98 -26.43
CA ARG A 58 -13.91 -32.09 -27.01
C ARG A 58 -14.30 -33.45 -26.41
N THR A 59 -14.50 -33.52 -25.09
CA THR A 59 -14.92 -34.78 -24.44
C THR A 59 -16.31 -35.23 -24.88
N ILE A 60 -17.24 -34.29 -25.11
CA ILE A 60 -18.62 -34.59 -25.52
C ILE A 60 -18.69 -35.04 -26.98
N VAL A 61 -17.93 -34.40 -27.87
CA VAL A 61 -18.01 -34.63 -29.33
C VAL A 61 -17.28 -35.90 -29.77
N SER A 62 -16.35 -36.45 -28.97
CA SER A 62 -15.54 -37.62 -29.37
C SER A 62 -15.52 -38.75 -28.33
N PRO A 63 -16.68 -39.26 -27.88
CA PRO A 63 -16.76 -40.24 -26.81
C PRO A 63 -16.07 -41.57 -27.15
N GLU A 64 -16.10 -41.99 -28.42
CA GLU A 64 -15.50 -43.23 -28.92
C GLU A 64 -13.98 -43.17 -29.06
N ALA A 65 -13.39 -41.97 -29.15
CA ALA A 65 -11.93 -41.80 -29.22
C ALA A 65 -11.27 -41.83 -27.83
N PHE A 66 -12.06 -41.61 -26.78
CA PHE A 66 -11.56 -41.42 -25.42
C PHE A 66 -11.30 -42.75 -24.70
N GLY A 67 -10.13 -43.32 -24.98
CA GLY A 67 -9.54 -44.38 -24.17
C GLY A 67 -9.28 -43.94 -22.72
N ARG A 68 -9.00 -44.90 -21.83
CA ARG A 68 -8.73 -44.64 -20.39
C ARG A 68 -7.61 -43.60 -20.19
N GLU A 69 -6.57 -43.66 -21.01
CA GLU A 69 -5.42 -42.76 -20.95
C GLU A 69 -5.79 -41.31 -21.32
N GLU A 70 -6.59 -41.11 -22.37
CA GLU A 70 -7.02 -39.75 -22.77
C GLU A 70 -7.90 -39.08 -21.72
N ARG A 71 -8.72 -39.86 -20.99
CA ARG A 71 -9.57 -39.35 -19.90
C ARG A 71 -8.72 -38.88 -18.72
N MET A 72 -7.73 -39.67 -18.30
CA MET A 72 -6.77 -39.26 -17.26
C MET A 72 -6.02 -38.00 -17.68
N PHE A 73 -5.56 -37.94 -18.92
CA PHE A 73 -4.85 -36.78 -19.42
C PHE A 73 -5.72 -35.50 -19.41
N THR A 74 -6.97 -35.60 -19.84
CA THR A 74 -7.92 -34.48 -19.82
C THR A 74 -8.21 -34.00 -18.39
N PHE A 75 -8.35 -34.94 -17.45
CA PHE A 75 -8.52 -34.62 -16.04
C PHE A 75 -7.30 -33.88 -15.47
N VAL A 76 -6.08 -34.34 -15.78
CA VAL A 76 -4.83 -33.67 -15.38
C VAL A 76 -4.74 -32.27 -15.96
N MET A 77 -5.13 -32.08 -17.23
CA MET A 77 -5.17 -30.75 -17.86
C MET A 77 -6.16 -29.81 -17.18
N LEU A 78 -7.38 -30.27 -16.88
CA LEU A 78 -8.38 -29.46 -16.17
C LEU A 78 -7.89 -29.07 -14.77
N LEU A 79 -7.28 -30.02 -14.04
CA LEU A 79 -6.67 -29.73 -12.74
C LEU A 79 -5.55 -28.70 -12.87
N THR A 80 -4.70 -28.82 -13.89
CA THR A 80 -3.57 -27.91 -14.10
C THR A 80 -4.06 -26.50 -14.44
N ILE A 81 -5.10 -26.37 -15.27
CA ILE A 81 -5.73 -25.07 -15.57
C ILE A 81 -6.36 -24.47 -14.31
N GLY A 82 -7.10 -25.27 -13.53
CA GLY A 82 -7.73 -24.82 -12.30
C GLY A 82 -6.73 -24.37 -11.24
N MET A 83 -5.68 -25.17 -11.00
CA MET A 83 -4.60 -24.83 -10.06
C MET A 83 -3.80 -23.62 -10.56
N GLY A 84 -3.50 -23.55 -11.85
CA GLY A 84 -2.80 -22.41 -12.45
C GLY A 84 -3.58 -21.11 -12.28
N TRP A 85 -4.88 -21.13 -12.59
CA TRP A 85 -5.79 -20.00 -12.37
C TRP A 85 -5.83 -19.56 -10.90
N TYR A 86 -5.98 -20.51 -9.97
CA TYR A 86 -5.98 -20.22 -8.55
C TYR A 86 -4.66 -19.60 -8.07
N ALA A 87 -3.53 -20.18 -8.46
CA ALA A 87 -2.20 -19.68 -8.11
C ALA A 87 -1.96 -18.27 -8.67
N THR A 88 -2.33 -18.01 -9.93
CA THR A 88 -2.23 -16.67 -10.52
C THR A 88 -3.11 -15.67 -9.80
N ARG A 89 -4.34 -16.05 -9.42
CA ARG A 89 -5.24 -15.17 -8.65
C ARG A 89 -4.64 -14.81 -7.29
N GLN A 90 -4.10 -15.78 -6.55
CA GLN A 90 -3.41 -15.53 -5.28
C GLN A 90 -2.22 -14.59 -5.45
N TRP A 91 -1.38 -14.83 -6.46
CA TRP A 91 -0.23 -13.97 -6.77
C TRP A 91 -0.63 -12.52 -7.10
N ILE A 92 -1.70 -12.32 -7.89
CA ILE A 92 -2.22 -10.98 -8.20
C ILE A 92 -2.67 -10.28 -6.92
N PHE A 93 -3.40 -10.97 -6.04
CA PHE A 93 -3.87 -10.37 -4.78
C PHE A 93 -2.73 -10.00 -3.85
N GLU A 94 -1.73 -10.85 -3.69
CA GLU A 94 -0.55 -10.58 -2.88
C GLU A 94 0.16 -9.31 -3.38
N ARG A 95 0.36 -9.18 -4.70
CA ARG A 95 0.94 -7.97 -5.31
C ARG A 95 0.10 -6.71 -5.14
N GLN A 96 -1.24 -6.83 -5.25
CA GLN A 96 -2.13 -5.70 -4.99
C GLN A 96 -2.08 -5.26 -3.53
N PHE A 97 -2.06 -6.22 -2.60
CA PHE A 97 -1.94 -5.95 -1.18
C PHE A 97 -0.61 -5.25 -0.86
N ASP A 98 0.52 -5.78 -1.34
CA ASP A 98 1.84 -5.18 -1.16
C ASP A 98 1.88 -3.74 -1.67
N ARG A 99 1.26 -3.48 -2.82
CA ARG A 99 1.18 -2.15 -3.40
C ARG A 99 0.37 -1.20 -2.51
N LEU A 100 -0.83 -1.62 -2.07
CA LEU A 100 -1.66 -0.80 -1.20
C LEU A 100 -0.94 -0.50 0.13
N VAL A 101 -0.24 -1.47 0.70
CA VAL A 101 0.56 -1.28 1.90
C VAL A 101 1.68 -0.27 1.65
N THR A 102 2.40 -0.38 0.53
CA THR A 102 3.49 0.53 0.14
C THR A 102 2.98 1.96 -0.10
N GLU A 103 1.84 2.11 -0.79
CA GLU A 103 1.20 3.39 -1.03
C GLU A 103 0.76 4.04 0.29
N GLN A 104 0.13 3.28 1.20
CA GLN A 104 -0.24 3.77 2.52
C GLN A 104 0.97 4.14 3.39
N GLN A 105 2.07 3.38 3.32
CA GLN A 105 3.32 3.69 4.01
C GLN A 105 3.92 5.00 3.49
N THR A 106 3.96 5.15 2.16
CA THR A 106 4.45 6.38 1.51
C THR A 106 3.61 7.59 1.88
N GLN A 107 2.28 7.46 1.86
CA GLN A 107 1.37 8.55 2.26
C GLN A 107 1.54 8.92 3.74
N LEU A 108 1.67 7.94 4.63
CA LEU A 108 1.94 8.21 6.05
C LEU A 108 3.28 8.95 6.20
N LYS A 109 4.34 8.46 5.55
CA LYS A 109 5.67 9.06 5.61
C LYS A 109 5.64 10.53 5.16
N LEU A 110 5.05 10.79 4.00
CA LEU A 110 4.91 12.15 3.47
C LEU A 110 4.08 13.03 4.42
N GLY A 111 2.93 12.53 4.90
CA GLY A 111 2.07 13.28 5.82
C GLY A 111 2.76 13.63 7.15
N VAL A 112 3.56 12.72 7.70
CA VAL A 112 4.33 12.95 8.93
C VAL A 112 5.44 13.99 8.71
N VAL A 113 6.16 13.89 7.59
CA VAL A 113 7.22 14.84 7.23
C VAL A 113 6.65 16.23 6.97
N GLU A 114 5.54 16.32 6.24
CA GLU A 114 4.85 17.59 5.97
C GLU A 114 4.32 18.21 7.27
N LEU A 115 3.68 17.42 8.14
CA LEU A 115 3.22 17.87 9.45
C LEU A 115 4.38 18.42 10.29
N SER A 116 5.52 17.74 10.33
CA SER A 116 6.72 18.24 11.00
C SER A 116 7.17 19.58 10.42
N GLY A 117 7.21 19.71 9.09
CA GLY A 117 7.55 20.96 8.41
C GLY A 117 6.61 22.11 8.79
N HIS A 118 5.30 21.85 8.82
CA HIS A 118 4.30 22.84 9.22
C HIS A 118 4.47 23.30 10.67
N ILE A 119 4.80 22.39 11.59
CA ILE A 119 5.07 22.74 12.99
C ILE A 119 6.34 23.60 13.11
N LEU A 120 7.41 23.25 12.37
CA LEU A 120 8.64 24.05 12.38
C LEU A 120 8.40 25.45 11.80
N ASN A 121 7.63 25.56 10.72
CA ASN A 121 7.24 26.85 10.14
C ASN A 121 6.39 27.68 11.11
N PHE A 122 5.48 27.04 11.87
CA PHE A 122 4.74 27.69 12.93
C PHE A 122 5.66 28.28 14.02
N LEU A 123 6.68 27.52 14.45
CA LEU A 123 7.65 28.01 15.43
C LEU A 123 8.51 29.16 14.88
N GLU A 124 8.85 29.13 13.60
CA GLU A 124 9.60 30.21 12.95
C GLU A 124 8.76 31.48 12.82
N ALA A 125 7.48 31.37 12.47
CA ALA A 125 6.55 32.50 12.47
C ALA A 125 6.41 33.09 13.89
N ARG A 126 6.23 32.24 14.89
CA ARG A 126 6.15 32.63 16.31
C ARG A 126 7.42 33.37 16.78
N ARG A 127 8.60 33.00 16.28
CA ARG A 127 9.86 33.69 16.62
C ARG A 127 9.87 35.15 16.17
N ARG A 128 9.20 35.49 15.08
CA ARG A 128 9.09 36.87 14.56
C ARG A 128 8.12 37.73 15.36
N GLU A 129 7.15 37.11 16.02
CA GLU A 129 6.14 37.75 16.88
C GLU A 129 6.57 37.81 18.36
N ALA A 130 7.76 37.29 18.69
CA ALA A 130 8.19 37.19 20.07
C ALA A 130 8.33 38.57 20.73
N PRO A 131 7.88 38.72 22.00
CA PRO A 131 8.08 39.95 22.75
C PRO A 131 9.59 40.23 22.92
N PRO A 132 9.97 41.51 23.05
CA PRO A 132 11.37 41.88 23.28
C PRO A 132 11.89 41.30 24.59
N PRO A 133 13.22 41.14 24.74
CA PRO A 133 13.81 40.69 26.00
C PRO A 133 13.52 41.68 27.13
N PRO A 134 13.38 41.20 28.38
CA PRO A 134 13.01 42.03 29.51
C PRO A 134 14.08 43.07 29.80
N GLN A 135 13.66 44.32 30.03
CA GLN A 135 14.57 45.40 30.42
C GLN A 135 14.58 45.57 31.95
N PRO A 136 15.69 45.99 32.57
CA PRO A 136 15.76 46.18 34.03
C PRO A 136 14.67 47.11 34.58
N ALA A 137 14.25 48.12 33.80
CA ALA A 137 13.21 49.07 34.22
C ALA A 137 11.78 48.53 34.13
N THR A 138 11.54 47.49 33.32
CA THR A 138 10.21 46.91 33.05
C THR A 138 10.17 45.39 33.26
N TRP A 139 11.11 44.86 34.05
CA TRP A 139 11.37 43.43 34.19
C TRP A 139 10.09 42.62 34.42
N ASP A 140 9.35 42.93 35.49
CA ASP A 140 8.14 42.17 35.88
C ASP A 140 7.07 42.17 34.79
N ARG A 141 6.92 43.30 34.07
CA ARG A 141 5.95 43.44 32.98
C ARG A 141 6.37 42.62 31.76
N ASP A 142 7.64 42.66 31.41
CA ASP A 142 8.17 41.98 30.23
C ASP A 142 8.23 40.45 30.46
N GLU A 143 8.61 40.02 31.66
CA GLU A 143 8.56 38.62 32.08
C GLU A 143 7.14 38.06 31.99
N LEU A 144 6.15 38.78 32.52
CA LEU A 144 4.74 38.39 32.43
C LEU A 144 4.24 38.36 30.97
N ALA A 145 4.72 39.26 30.11
CA ALA A 145 4.39 39.26 28.68
C ALA A 145 4.96 38.02 27.98
N ILE A 146 6.20 37.62 28.30
CA ILE A 146 6.83 36.40 27.78
C ILE A 146 6.06 35.16 28.22
N LEU A 147 5.74 35.03 29.52
CA LEU A 147 5.00 33.89 30.04
C LEU A 147 3.61 33.75 29.39
N ARG A 148 2.91 34.86 29.18
CA ARG A 148 1.61 34.88 28.45
C ARG A 148 1.78 34.48 26.99
N PHE A 149 2.83 34.96 26.33
CA PHE A 149 3.12 34.63 24.94
C PHE A 149 3.43 33.13 24.75
N ASP A 150 4.15 32.53 25.71
CA ASP A 150 4.45 31.10 25.71
C ASP A 150 3.21 30.24 25.96
N ALA A 151 2.39 30.61 26.94
CA ALA A 151 1.12 29.94 27.18
C ALA A 151 0.17 30.03 25.96
N ASP A 152 0.13 31.18 25.29
CA ASP A 152 -0.67 31.36 24.08
C ASP A 152 -0.13 30.54 22.91
N THR A 153 1.19 30.41 22.79
CA THR A 153 1.85 29.55 21.79
C THR A 153 1.38 28.10 21.94
N GLY A 154 1.37 27.56 23.17
CA GLY A 154 0.89 26.21 23.44
C GLY A 154 -0.58 25.99 23.04
N ARG A 155 -1.46 26.95 23.37
CA ARG A 155 -2.88 26.89 22.98
C ARG A 155 -3.09 26.95 21.47
N ARG A 156 -2.39 27.86 20.77
CA ARG A 156 -2.45 27.96 19.30
C ARG A 156 -1.93 26.70 18.63
N PHE A 157 -0.87 26.12 19.17
CA PHE A 157 -0.34 24.86 18.68
C PHE A 157 -1.37 23.74 18.82
N ASP A 158 -1.95 23.56 20.01
CA ASP A 158 -2.91 22.49 20.27
C ASP A 158 -4.15 22.61 19.37
N ALA A 159 -4.70 23.83 19.26
CA ALA A 159 -5.83 24.12 18.39
C ALA A 159 -5.56 23.81 16.91
N ARG A 160 -4.34 24.04 16.42
CA ARG A 160 -3.99 23.88 15.00
C ARG A 160 -3.48 22.48 14.66
N PHE A 161 -2.71 21.87 15.55
CA PHE A 161 -1.93 20.66 15.26
C PHE A 161 -2.18 19.51 16.22
N GLY A 162 -2.76 19.73 17.41
CA GLY A 162 -2.88 18.71 18.46
C GLY A 162 -3.52 17.41 17.96
N ALA A 163 -4.69 17.50 17.31
CA ALA A 163 -5.38 16.34 16.76
C ALA A 163 -4.58 15.61 15.65
N GLN A 164 -3.89 16.37 14.79
CA GLN A 164 -3.09 15.82 13.69
C GLN A 164 -1.85 15.09 14.21
N VAL A 165 -1.19 15.67 15.21
CA VAL A 165 -0.02 15.08 15.89
C VAL A 165 -0.41 13.79 16.60
N LEU A 166 -1.53 13.77 17.31
CA LEU A 166 -2.04 12.56 17.97
C LEU A 166 -2.39 11.47 16.95
N THR A 167 -3.05 11.85 15.84
CA THR A 167 -3.41 10.92 14.77
C THR A 167 -2.16 10.32 14.12
N ALA A 168 -1.19 11.16 13.74
CA ALA A 168 0.09 10.72 13.19
C ALA A 168 0.84 9.79 14.15
N ARG A 169 0.91 10.15 15.44
CA ARG A 169 1.52 9.31 16.49
C ARG A 169 0.83 7.96 16.60
N ASN A 170 -0.51 7.91 16.58
CA ASN A 170 -1.25 6.65 16.67
C ASN A 170 -1.02 5.76 15.44
N LEU A 171 -0.99 6.36 14.24
CA LEU A 171 -0.70 5.63 13.00
C LEU A 171 0.74 5.09 12.94
N LEU A 172 1.71 5.81 13.50
CA LEU A 172 3.09 5.35 13.67
C LEU A 172 3.18 4.23 14.72
N ALA A 173 2.48 4.39 15.86
CA ALA A 173 2.45 3.40 16.93
C ALA A 173 1.82 2.07 16.48
N MET A 174 0.75 2.11 15.66
CA MET A 174 0.16 0.90 15.04
C MET A 174 1.16 0.13 14.16
N ARG A 175 2.21 0.80 13.68
CA ARG A 175 3.31 0.20 12.91
C ARG A 175 4.53 -0.16 13.78
N GLY A 176 4.39 -0.11 15.10
CA GLY A 176 5.49 -0.40 16.04
C GLY A 176 6.53 0.72 16.16
N LEU A 177 6.33 1.86 15.49
CA LEU A 177 7.21 3.02 15.59
C LEU A 177 6.77 3.90 16.77
N ILE A 178 7.26 3.54 17.96
CA ILE A 178 6.92 4.22 19.21
C ILE A 178 8.16 4.92 19.76
N ASP A 179 8.01 6.18 20.16
CA ASP A 179 9.00 6.91 20.96
C ASP A 179 8.42 7.10 22.38
N ARG A 180 8.88 6.27 23.33
CA ARG A 180 8.36 6.25 24.71
C ARG A 180 8.57 7.59 25.43
N ASP A 181 9.63 8.32 25.07
CA ASP A 181 9.98 9.57 25.71
C ASP A 181 9.04 10.71 25.28
N LEU A 182 8.41 10.59 24.11
CA LEU A 182 7.49 11.60 23.59
C LEU A 182 6.02 11.39 23.92
N ASP A 183 5.59 10.23 24.43
CA ASP A 183 4.18 10.00 24.76
C ASP A 183 3.62 11.01 25.78
N ARG A 184 4.49 11.60 26.60
CA ARG A 184 4.15 12.71 27.49
C ARG A 184 4.08 14.05 26.74
N PHE A 185 5.05 14.32 25.85
CA PHE A 185 5.14 15.57 25.10
C PHE A 185 4.10 15.71 23.99
N TYR A 186 3.65 14.59 23.40
CA TYR A 186 2.58 14.58 22.40
C TYR A 186 1.22 14.96 22.97
N ARG A 187 0.99 14.72 24.26
CA ARG A 187 -0.28 15.05 24.88
C ARG A 187 -0.38 16.54 25.15
N HIS A 188 0.65 17.15 25.72
CA HIS A 188 0.64 18.56 26.14
C HIS A 188 2.06 19.15 26.02
N PRO A 189 2.47 19.66 24.85
CA PRO A 189 3.74 20.36 24.74
C PRO A 189 3.61 21.74 25.40
N GLY A 190 4.24 21.89 26.57
CA GLY A 190 4.05 23.07 27.43
C GLY A 190 4.76 24.35 26.96
N ASP A 191 5.73 24.23 26.04
CA ASP A 191 6.51 25.36 25.54
C ASP A 191 6.98 25.16 24.09
N ALA A 192 7.55 26.20 23.49
CA ALA A 192 8.07 26.17 22.13
C ALA A 192 9.21 25.14 21.93
N PHE A 193 9.95 24.82 23.00
CA PHE A 193 11.04 23.84 22.95
C PHE A 193 10.49 22.41 22.84
N HIS A 194 9.50 22.05 23.65
CA HIS A 194 8.76 20.80 23.56
C HIS A 194 8.08 20.64 22.20
N ILE A 195 7.47 21.70 21.66
CA ILE A 195 6.88 21.68 20.31
C ILE A 195 7.96 21.37 19.25
N ARG A 196 9.15 21.95 19.36
CA ARG A 196 10.27 21.67 18.44
C ARG A 196 10.73 20.22 18.55
N ILE A 197 10.82 19.67 19.76
CA ILE A 197 11.15 18.27 19.98
C ILE A 197 10.12 17.37 19.30
N VAL A 198 8.83 17.63 19.52
CA VAL A 198 7.71 16.92 18.87
C VAL A 198 7.86 16.92 17.35
N ALA A 199 8.10 18.09 16.73
CA ALA A 199 8.26 18.19 15.28
C ALA A 199 9.47 17.41 14.76
N THR A 200 10.61 17.54 15.44
CA THR A 200 11.87 16.90 15.01
C THR A 200 11.78 15.38 15.12
N ARG A 201 11.14 14.89 16.19
CA ARG A 201 10.98 13.47 16.47
C ARG A 201 9.93 12.82 15.59
N LEU A 202 8.83 13.52 15.28
CA LEU A 202 7.89 13.08 14.25
C LEU A 202 8.59 12.86 12.92
N ARG A 203 9.43 13.80 12.48
CA ARG A 203 10.23 13.64 11.26
C ARG A 203 11.13 12.41 11.34
N ALA A 204 11.89 12.26 12.43
CA ALA A 204 12.77 11.12 12.61
C ALA A 204 12.02 9.77 12.61
N LEU A 205 10.79 9.72 13.15
CA LEU A 205 9.93 8.54 13.07
C LEU A 205 9.38 8.32 11.65
N GLY A 206 9.00 9.39 10.94
CA GLY A 206 8.59 9.35 9.54
C GLY A 206 9.70 8.81 8.62
N ASP A 207 10.95 9.19 8.86
CA ASP A 207 12.10 8.70 8.08
C ASP A 207 12.36 7.20 8.30
N ARG A 208 11.92 6.65 9.43
CA ARG A 208 11.98 5.20 9.74
C ARG A 208 10.81 4.40 9.16
N VAL A 209 9.81 5.06 8.58
CA VAL A 209 8.77 4.36 7.84
C VAL A 209 9.41 3.77 6.58
N PRO A 210 9.32 2.44 6.39
CA PRO A 210 9.88 1.75 5.24
C PRO A 210 9.26 2.25 3.92
#